data_AF-A0A9W3K3L2-F1
#
_entry.id   AF-A0A9W3K3L2-F1
#
_cell.length_a   1.000
_cell.length_b   1.000
_cell.length_c   1.000
_cell.angle_alpha   90.00
_cell.angle_beta   90.00
_cell.angle_gamma   90.00
#
_symmetry.space_group_name_H-M   'P 1'
#
loop_
_entity.id
_entity.type
_entity.pdbx_description
1 polymer ?
#
loop_
_entity_poly.entity_id
_entity_poly.type
_entity_poly.pdbx_seq_one_letter_code
_entity_poly.pdbx_strand_id
1 'polypeptide(L)'
;MKYTWKFFGLCTLAILGYFAYRINTEVAPTQETTQAPAPDKKPTQSNEALHESSENPDEVAIPNKYQFIKKSTPENFKTEEELRNSFSGSDRLVMDEFYSKFDQDAIAFNKPEQYDWLVKNGYPMPEDVVAGYKMSIDDLGKLVDQGNIKASYFYLMREIYKQNSGTLLDKLNKSGYDSKWSARYSNAEQIVMASGSPFVGYIFAARAAIDGKNPESVYAGYALASVMGDQRALNVLANAQNVDMRAFVSYLGTKMDMMRIANPNVFLGKPVDFPDVYSVGVRH
;
A
#
# COMPACT_ATOMS: atom_id res chain seq x y z
N MET A 1 13.11 -33.09 16.36
CA MET A 1 12.34 -32.55 17.50
C MET A 1 13.12 -31.62 18.46
N LYS A 2 14.43 -31.36 18.30
CA LYS A 2 15.18 -30.42 19.17
C LYS A 2 15.24 -28.95 18.68
N TYR A 3 14.82 -28.68 17.43
CA TYR A 3 14.90 -27.35 16.80
C TYR A 3 13.62 -26.51 16.94
N THR A 4 12.46 -27.15 17.10
CA THR A 4 11.18 -26.47 17.28
C THR A 4 11.09 -25.70 18.61
N TRP A 5 11.76 -26.21 19.65
CA TRP A 5 11.76 -25.56 20.97
C TRP A 5 12.62 -24.29 21.03
N LYS A 6 13.69 -24.22 20.23
CA LYS A 6 14.53 -23.02 20.12
C LYS A 6 13.80 -21.88 19.39
N PHE A 7 12.95 -22.21 18.42
CA PHE A 7 12.17 -21.22 17.66
C PHE A 7 11.09 -20.58 18.53
N PHE A 8 10.32 -21.37 19.29
CA PHE A 8 9.34 -20.84 20.25
C PHE A 8 9.98 -20.00 21.37
N GLY A 9 11.17 -20.39 21.84
CA GLY A 9 11.93 -19.61 22.82
C GLY A 9 12.38 -18.23 22.30
N LEU A 10 12.75 -18.14 21.01
CA LEU A 10 13.18 -16.89 20.39
C LEU A 10 12.00 -15.95 20.12
N CYS A 11 10.85 -16.47 19.69
CA CYS A 11 9.63 -15.67 19.50
C CYS A 11 9.10 -15.10 20.83
N THR A 12 9.12 -15.90 21.90
CA THR A 12 8.71 -15.42 23.24
C THR A 12 9.65 -14.37 23.80
N LEU A 13 10.97 -14.49 23.58
CA LEU A 13 11.94 -13.47 23.96
C LEU A 13 11.81 -12.17 23.16
N ALA A 14 11.47 -12.24 21.87
CA ALA A 14 11.23 -11.06 21.05
C ALA A 14 9.95 -10.31 21.49
N ILE A 15 8.89 -11.04 21.85
CA ILE A 15 7.65 -10.47 22.37
C ILE A 15 7.89 -9.82 23.74
N LEU A 16 8.60 -10.49 24.66
CA LEU A 16 8.92 -9.93 25.98
C LEU A 16 9.86 -8.73 25.89
N GLY A 17 10.85 -8.74 24.99
CA GLY A 17 11.71 -7.60 24.71
C GLY A 17 10.94 -6.40 24.17
N TYR A 18 9.94 -6.64 23.32
CA TYR A 18 9.05 -5.60 22.80
C TYR A 18 8.18 -4.98 23.91
N PHE A 19 7.60 -5.79 24.81
CA PHE A 19 6.80 -5.27 25.92
C PHE A 19 7.65 -4.54 26.98
N ALA A 20 8.86 -5.02 27.28
CA ALA A 20 9.78 -4.35 28.20
C ALA A 20 10.27 -2.99 27.65
N TYR A 21 10.50 -2.89 26.34
CA TYR A 21 10.82 -1.63 25.67
C TYR A 21 9.64 -0.64 25.71
N ARG A 22 8.40 -1.12 25.52
CA ARG A 22 7.19 -0.30 25.59
C ARG A 22 6.97 0.31 26.98
N ILE A 23 7.14 -0.47 28.05
CA ILE A 23 6.94 0.02 29.43
C ILE A 23 7.95 1.11 29.80
N ASN A 24 9.17 1.06 29.25
CA ASN A 24 10.21 2.08 29.49
C ASN A 24 10.10 3.32 28.60
N THR A 25 9.16 3.36 27.66
CA THR A 25 8.99 4.49 26.70
C THR A 25 7.65 5.20 26.80
N GLU A 26 6.72 4.72 27.64
CA GLU A 26 5.49 5.44 27.97
C GLU A 26 5.79 6.55 28.99
N VAL A 27 5.86 7.79 28.50
CA VAL A 27 5.80 9.00 29.33
C VAL A 27 4.42 9.06 29.97
N ALA A 28 4.37 9.10 31.31
CA ALA A 28 3.13 9.24 32.07
C ALA A 28 2.34 10.49 31.63
N PRO A 29 1.00 10.44 31.57
CA PRO A 29 0.20 11.57 31.13
C PRO A 29 0.29 12.69 32.16
N THR A 30 0.92 13.80 31.78
CA THR A 30 0.95 15.02 32.62
C THR A 30 -0.32 15.81 32.37
N GLN A 31 -0.91 16.24 33.48
CA GLN A 31 -2.18 16.90 33.68
C GLN A 31 -2.50 18.05 32.71
N GLU A 32 -3.79 18.14 32.34
CA GLU A 32 -4.43 19.27 31.69
C GLU A 32 -4.05 20.60 32.36
N THR A 33 -3.51 21.53 31.57
CA THR A 33 -3.45 22.95 31.96
C THR A 33 -4.25 23.75 30.94
N THR A 34 -5.39 24.26 31.40
CA THR A 34 -6.26 25.23 30.74
C THR A 34 -5.48 26.48 30.32
N GLN A 35 -5.59 26.88 29.04
CA GLN A 35 -5.33 28.27 28.61
C GLN A 35 -6.39 28.75 27.62
N ALA A 36 -6.87 29.97 27.90
CA ALA A 36 -8.01 30.68 27.32
C ALA A 36 -7.74 31.27 25.91
N PRO A 37 -8.77 31.77 25.19
CA PRO A 37 -8.73 31.97 23.74
C PRO A 37 -8.40 33.40 23.27
N ALA A 38 -8.11 33.49 21.95
CA ALA A 38 -8.26 34.62 21.00
C ALA A 38 -6.94 35.12 20.35
N PRO A 39 -6.93 35.78 19.16
CA PRO A 39 -8.05 36.16 18.28
C PRO A 39 -7.90 35.84 16.77
N ASP A 40 -9.04 35.99 16.08
CA ASP A 40 -9.31 36.06 14.64
C ASP A 40 -8.16 36.37 13.66
N LYS A 41 -8.00 35.48 12.67
CA LYS A 41 -7.64 35.89 11.30
C LYS A 41 -8.52 35.14 10.29
N LYS A 42 -9.08 35.93 9.36
CA LYS A 42 -10.05 35.57 8.32
C LYS A 42 -9.65 34.35 7.47
N PRO A 43 -10.63 33.59 6.95
CA PRO A 43 -10.38 32.39 6.16
C PRO A 43 -9.99 32.75 4.73
N THR A 44 -8.88 32.19 4.24
CA THR A 44 -8.60 32.10 2.80
C THR A 44 -9.45 30.97 2.23
N GLN A 45 -10.29 31.32 1.24
CA GLN A 45 -11.28 30.47 0.59
C GLN A 45 -10.70 29.14 0.10
N SER A 46 -11.25 28.04 0.60
CA SER A 46 -11.20 26.73 -0.04
C SER A 46 -12.11 26.77 -1.26
N ASN A 47 -11.55 26.55 -2.46
CA ASN A 47 -12.36 26.19 -3.61
C ASN A 47 -12.88 24.77 -3.40
N GLU A 48 -14.09 24.68 -2.85
CA GLU A 48 -14.95 23.49 -2.96
C GLU A 48 -15.27 23.29 -4.44
N ALA A 49 -14.56 22.36 -5.08
CA ALA A 49 -15.12 21.68 -6.23
C ALA A 49 -16.25 20.79 -5.69
N LEU A 50 -17.49 21.22 -5.95
CA LEU A 50 -18.70 20.44 -5.68
C LEU A 50 -18.54 19.03 -6.27
N HIS A 51 -18.40 18.05 -5.39
CA HIS A 51 -18.73 16.66 -5.71
C HIS A 51 -20.04 16.35 -5.00
N GLU A 52 -21.13 16.41 -5.76
CA GLU A 52 -22.41 15.83 -5.37
C GLU A 52 -22.19 14.38 -4.92
N SER A 53 -22.45 14.16 -3.64
CA SER A 53 -22.57 12.87 -2.99
C SER A 53 -23.97 12.35 -3.31
N SER A 54 -24.06 11.42 -4.26
CA SER A 54 -25.25 10.59 -4.38
C SER A 54 -25.07 9.45 -3.40
N GLU A 55 -25.65 9.57 -2.21
CA GLU A 55 -25.64 8.51 -1.20
C GLU A 55 -26.57 7.38 -1.64
N ASN A 56 -26.01 6.35 -2.26
CA ASN A 56 -26.63 5.04 -2.34
C ASN A 56 -26.29 4.27 -1.04
N PRO A 57 -27.27 3.83 -0.23
CA PRO A 57 -27.01 3.22 1.07
C PRO A 57 -26.32 1.84 1.01
N ASP A 58 -26.23 1.23 -0.17
CA ASP A 58 -25.52 -0.04 -0.42
C ASP A 58 -24.11 0.18 -1.03
N GLU A 59 -23.65 1.42 -1.18
CA GLU A 59 -22.35 1.74 -1.77
C GLU A 59 -21.26 1.81 -0.69
N VAL A 60 -20.20 1.00 -0.85
CA VAL A 60 -19.06 0.99 0.06
C VAL A 60 -18.40 2.37 0.08
N ALA A 61 -18.48 3.07 1.21
CA ALA A 61 -17.90 4.40 1.36
C ALA A 61 -16.36 4.33 1.24
N ILE A 62 -15.83 4.75 0.08
CA ILE A 62 -14.39 4.84 -0.18
C ILE A 62 -13.83 6.10 0.48
N PRO A 63 -12.82 6.00 1.37
CA PRO A 63 -12.19 7.18 1.97
C PRO A 63 -11.69 8.14 0.89
N ASN A 64 -11.94 9.45 1.06
CA ASN A 64 -11.62 10.48 0.06
C ASN A 64 -10.18 10.40 -0.48
N LYS A 65 -9.20 10.09 0.39
CA LYS A 65 -7.79 9.95 0.01
C LYS A 65 -7.50 8.79 -0.97
N TYR A 66 -8.37 7.78 -1.00
CA TYR A 66 -8.24 6.58 -1.85
C TYR A 66 -9.21 6.59 -3.04
N GLN A 67 -10.00 7.65 -3.20
CA GLN A 67 -10.78 7.84 -4.41
C GLN A 67 -9.83 8.11 -5.58
N PHE A 68 -10.09 7.45 -6.72
CA PHE A 68 -9.29 7.62 -7.93
C PHE A 68 -10.10 8.27 -9.04
N ILE A 69 -11.01 7.53 -9.64
CA ILE A 69 -12.05 8.08 -10.52
C ILE A 69 -13.40 7.45 -10.20
N LYS A 70 -14.48 8.22 -10.37
CA LYS A 70 -15.84 7.67 -10.25
C LYS A 70 -16.07 6.68 -11.40
N LYS A 71 -16.16 5.40 -11.07
CA LYS A 71 -16.66 4.35 -11.97
C LYS A 71 -17.64 3.47 -11.21
N SER A 72 -18.68 3.01 -11.90
CA SER A 72 -19.59 2.05 -11.32
C SER A 72 -18.84 0.74 -11.10
N THR A 73 -18.73 0.34 -9.84
CA THR A 73 -18.43 -1.05 -9.53
C THR A 73 -19.59 -1.90 -10.04
N PRO A 74 -19.33 -3.02 -10.74
CA PRO A 74 -20.36 -3.97 -11.14
C PRO A 74 -21.26 -4.33 -9.96
N GLU A 75 -22.57 -4.37 -10.17
CA GLU A 75 -23.52 -4.77 -9.13
C GLU A 75 -23.52 -6.30 -8.98
N ASN A 76 -23.77 -6.80 -7.76
CA ASN A 76 -24.00 -8.22 -7.45
C ASN A 76 -22.81 -9.19 -7.67
N PHE A 77 -21.64 -8.89 -7.08
CA PHE A 77 -20.53 -9.86 -6.96
C PHE A 77 -20.30 -10.21 -5.48
N LYS A 78 -19.76 -11.41 -5.22
CA LYS A 78 -19.37 -11.88 -3.88
C LYS A 78 -17.90 -12.27 -3.80
N THR A 79 -17.29 -12.60 -4.93
CA THR A 79 -15.90 -13.06 -5.02
C THR A 79 -15.10 -12.23 -6.03
N GLU A 80 -13.77 -12.29 -5.90
CA GLU A 80 -12.84 -11.65 -6.84
C GLU A 80 -13.03 -12.18 -8.27
N GLU A 81 -13.25 -13.49 -8.42
CA GLU A 81 -13.50 -14.13 -9.70
C GLU A 81 -14.80 -13.62 -10.35
N GLU A 82 -15.90 -13.55 -9.59
CA GLU A 82 -17.17 -13.01 -10.08
C GLU A 82 -17.03 -11.54 -10.50
N LEU A 83 -16.36 -10.72 -9.67
CA LEU A 83 -16.10 -9.32 -9.98
C LEU A 83 -15.30 -9.21 -11.27
N ARG A 84 -14.20 -9.95 -11.42
CA ARG A 84 -13.38 -9.90 -12.64
C ARG A 84 -14.11 -10.40 -13.87
N ASN A 85 -14.94 -11.43 -13.75
CA ASN A 85 -15.72 -11.98 -14.85
C ASN A 85 -16.82 -11.04 -15.35
N SER A 86 -17.20 -10.03 -14.57
CA SER A 86 -18.12 -8.98 -15.03
C SER A 86 -17.48 -8.00 -16.04
N PHE A 87 -16.15 -7.99 -16.18
CA PHE A 87 -15.44 -7.11 -17.11
C PHE A 87 -15.20 -7.78 -18.48
N SER A 88 -15.03 -6.93 -19.50
CA SER A 88 -14.69 -7.38 -20.85
C SER A 88 -13.37 -8.17 -20.90
N GLY A 89 -13.19 -9.01 -21.92
CA GLY A 89 -11.96 -9.82 -22.08
C GLY A 89 -10.68 -8.96 -22.13
N SER A 90 -10.71 -7.83 -22.82
CA SER A 90 -9.57 -6.90 -22.88
C SER A 90 -9.27 -6.25 -21.52
N ASP A 91 -10.31 -5.93 -20.75
CA ASP A 91 -10.14 -5.35 -19.42
C ASP A 91 -9.59 -6.38 -18.42
N ARG A 92 -10.00 -7.64 -18.53
CA ARG A 92 -9.44 -8.75 -17.74
C ARG A 92 -7.95 -8.95 -17.99
N LEU A 93 -7.49 -8.90 -19.25
CA LEU A 93 -6.07 -8.99 -19.58
C LEU A 93 -5.24 -7.87 -18.94
N VAL A 94 -5.79 -6.66 -18.88
CA VAL A 94 -5.14 -5.53 -18.19
C VAL A 94 -5.02 -5.78 -16.69
N MET A 95 -6.05 -6.34 -16.06
CA MET A 95 -6.00 -6.75 -14.66
C MET A 95 -4.97 -7.83 -14.42
N ASP A 96 -4.94 -8.87 -15.26
CA ASP A 96 -3.95 -9.95 -15.20
C ASP A 96 -2.51 -9.42 -15.33
N GLU A 97 -2.27 -8.52 -16.28
CA GLU A 97 -0.96 -7.88 -16.43
C GLU A 97 -0.57 -7.12 -15.16
N PHE A 98 -1.50 -6.36 -14.57
CA PHE A 98 -1.19 -5.58 -13.37
C PHE A 98 -0.96 -6.47 -12.15
N TYR A 99 -1.88 -7.37 -11.84
CA TYR A 99 -1.84 -8.17 -10.62
C TYR A 99 -0.77 -9.26 -10.65
N SER A 100 -0.36 -9.74 -11.82
CA SER A 100 0.76 -10.69 -11.95
C SER A 100 2.10 -10.15 -11.43
N LYS A 101 2.20 -8.84 -11.18
CA LYS A 101 3.41 -8.20 -10.60
C LYS A 101 3.52 -8.37 -9.09
N PHE A 102 2.50 -8.92 -8.46
CA PHE A 102 2.45 -9.19 -7.03
C PHE A 102 2.38 -10.70 -6.83
N ASP A 103 3.34 -11.25 -6.09
CA ASP A 103 3.25 -12.61 -5.60
C ASP A 103 2.13 -12.65 -4.56
N GLN A 104 1.25 -13.63 -4.71
CA GLN A 104 -0.09 -13.70 -4.10
C GLN A 104 -1.12 -12.82 -4.78
N ASP A 105 -2.36 -13.30 -4.75
CA ASP A 105 -3.51 -12.57 -5.24
C ASP A 105 -3.79 -11.41 -4.27
N ALA A 106 -3.02 -10.32 -4.39
CA ALA A 106 -3.04 -9.18 -3.47
C ALA A 106 -4.44 -8.59 -3.27
N ILE A 107 -5.31 -8.75 -4.26
CA ILE A 107 -6.70 -8.33 -4.27
C ILE A 107 -7.70 -9.48 -4.11
N ALA A 108 -7.28 -10.72 -3.86
CA ALA A 108 -8.22 -11.83 -3.74
C ALA A 108 -9.17 -11.61 -2.56
N PHE A 109 -10.45 -11.86 -2.81
CA PHE A 109 -11.50 -11.89 -1.80
C PHE A 109 -12.53 -12.94 -2.19
N ASN A 110 -13.16 -13.56 -1.20
CA ASN A 110 -14.23 -14.53 -1.41
C ASN A 110 -15.52 -14.18 -0.68
N LYS A 111 -15.56 -13.01 -0.02
CA LYS A 111 -16.75 -12.46 0.64
C LYS A 111 -16.76 -10.93 0.51
N PRO A 112 -17.95 -10.29 0.55
CA PRO A 112 -18.07 -8.83 0.43
C PRO A 112 -17.26 -8.04 1.47
N GLU A 113 -17.17 -8.51 2.72
CA GLU A 113 -16.47 -7.77 3.78
C GLU A 113 -14.97 -7.63 3.51
N GLN A 114 -14.40 -8.58 2.77
CA GLN A 114 -13.01 -8.53 2.33
C GLN A 114 -12.82 -7.51 1.20
N TYR A 115 -13.75 -7.44 0.24
CA TYR A 115 -13.76 -6.38 -0.77
C TYR A 115 -13.83 -5.00 -0.12
N ASP A 116 -14.75 -4.81 0.84
CA ASP A 116 -14.89 -3.57 1.60
C ASP A 116 -13.59 -3.18 2.30
N TRP A 117 -12.91 -4.16 2.89
CA TRP A 117 -11.63 -3.91 3.54
C TRP A 117 -10.58 -3.46 2.54
N LEU A 118 -10.46 -4.11 1.37
CA LEU A 118 -9.49 -3.74 0.33
C LEU A 118 -9.72 -2.30 -0.15
N VAL A 119 -10.99 -1.96 -0.42
CA VAL A 119 -11.40 -0.61 -0.83
C VAL A 119 -11.06 0.43 0.23
N LYS A 120 -11.46 0.19 1.50
CA LYS A 120 -11.20 1.11 2.62
C LYS A 120 -9.72 1.27 2.93
N ASN A 121 -8.91 0.27 2.61
CA ASN A 121 -7.46 0.30 2.80
C ASN A 121 -6.69 0.72 1.55
N GLY A 122 -7.37 1.19 0.50
CA GLY A 122 -6.75 1.86 -0.63
C GLY A 122 -6.13 0.94 -1.67
N TYR A 123 -6.52 -0.34 -1.70
CA TYR A 123 -6.09 -1.26 -2.76
C TYR A 123 -6.64 -0.78 -4.12
N PRO A 124 -5.85 -0.90 -5.20
CA PRO A 124 -6.35 -0.68 -6.54
C PRO A 124 -7.28 -1.83 -6.91
N MET A 125 -8.59 -1.57 -6.93
CA MET A 125 -9.59 -2.58 -7.28
C MET A 125 -9.66 -2.75 -8.81
N PRO A 126 -10.26 -3.84 -9.34
CA PRO A 126 -10.35 -4.10 -10.77
C PRO A 126 -10.78 -2.88 -11.63
N GLU A 127 -11.78 -2.14 -11.17
CA GLU A 127 -12.27 -0.91 -11.78
C GLU A 127 -11.20 0.20 -11.84
N ASP A 128 -10.41 0.36 -10.78
CA ASP A 128 -9.28 1.30 -10.70
C ASP A 128 -8.18 0.89 -11.67
N VAL A 129 -7.86 -0.40 -11.75
CA VAL A 129 -6.80 -0.92 -12.62
C VAL A 129 -7.14 -0.66 -14.08
N VAL A 130 -8.36 -1.01 -14.51
CA VAL A 130 -8.83 -0.76 -15.87
C VAL A 130 -8.82 0.74 -16.18
N ALA A 131 -9.26 1.56 -15.23
CA ALA A 131 -9.22 3.01 -15.36
C ALA A 131 -7.78 3.54 -15.52
N GLY A 132 -6.91 3.17 -14.59
CA GLY A 132 -5.54 3.64 -14.51
C GLY A 132 -4.71 3.23 -15.72
N TYR A 133 -4.97 2.06 -16.30
CA TYR A 133 -4.30 1.61 -17.51
C TYR A 133 -4.80 2.30 -18.78
N LYS A 134 -6.08 2.68 -18.85
CA LYS A 134 -6.64 3.43 -19.98
C LYS A 134 -6.18 4.89 -20.01
N MET A 135 -5.72 5.43 -18.88
CA MET A 135 -5.16 6.78 -18.81
C MET A 135 -3.78 6.86 -19.47
N SER A 136 -3.49 8.03 -20.06
CA SER A 136 -2.14 8.38 -20.49
C SER A 136 -1.21 8.57 -19.27
N ILE A 137 0.10 8.39 -19.46
CA ILE A 137 1.09 8.63 -18.38
C ILE A 137 1.06 10.10 -17.94
N ASP A 138 0.78 11.04 -18.84
CA ASP A 138 0.68 12.45 -18.51
C ASP A 138 -0.55 12.76 -17.66
N ASP A 139 -1.69 12.14 -17.93
CA ASP A 139 -2.90 12.34 -17.12
C ASP A 139 -2.78 11.68 -15.75
N LEU A 140 -2.20 10.47 -15.68
CA LEU A 140 -1.79 9.89 -14.40
C LEU A 140 -0.86 10.84 -13.65
N GLY A 141 0.10 11.43 -14.35
CA GLY A 141 1.05 12.38 -13.77
C GLY A 141 0.39 13.64 -13.22
N LYS A 142 -0.65 14.18 -13.89
CA LYS A 142 -1.42 15.31 -13.35
C LYS A 142 -2.15 14.93 -12.06
N LEU A 143 -2.69 13.72 -11.97
CA LEU A 143 -3.33 13.22 -10.75
C LEU A 143 -2.31 12.99 -9.62
N VAL A 144 -1.09 12.54 -9.94
CA VAL A 144 0.02 12.50 -9.00
C VAL A 144 0.36 13.90 -8.49
N ASP A 145 0.45 14.89 -9.38
CA ASP A 145 0.71 16.29 -9.02
C ASP A 145 -0.38 16.85 -8.07
N GLN A 146 -1.58 16.27 -8.09
CA GLN A 146 -2.71 16.58 -7.19
C GLN A 146 -2.74 15.75 -5.89
N GLY A 147 -1.77 14.86 -5.67
CA GLY A 147 -1.71 14.04 -4.45
C GLY A 147 -2.49 12.74 -4.51
N ASN A 148 -2.96 12.29 -5.69
CA ASN A 148 -3.76 11.08 -5.78
C ASN A 148 -2.92 9.81 -5.55
N ILE A 149 -3.29 9.03 -4.53
CA ILE A 149 -2.57 7.85 -4.08
C ILE A 149 -2.58 6.74 -5.14
N LYS A 150 -3.77 6.37 -5.64
CA LYS A 150 -3.90 5.28 -6.63
C LYS A 150 -3.28 5.66 -7.97
N ALA A 151 -3.39 6.92 -8.39
CA ALA A 151 -2.66 7.45 -9.54
C ALA A 151 -1.15 7.26 -9.39
N SER A 152 -0.63 7.50 -8.18
CA SER A 152 0.79 7.31 -7.85
C SER A 152 1.20 5.84 -7.95
N TYR A 153 0.35 4.89 -7.51
CA TYR A 153 0.59 3.46 -7.76
C TYR A 153 0.72 3.16 -9.25
N PHE A 154 -0.25 3.58 -10.06
CA PHE A 154 -0.24 3.30 -11.50
C PHE A 154 0.91 4.00 -12.22
N TYR A 155 1.22 5.25 -11.85
CA TYR A 155 2.33 6.01 -12.41
C TYR A 155 3.65 5.30 -12.13
N LEU A 156 3.94 4.95 -10.86
CA LEU A 156 5.16 4.23 -10.50
C LEU A 156 5.25 2.89 -11.23
N MET A 157 4.19 2.09 -11.23
CA MET A 157 4.20 0.76 -11.84
C MET A 157 4.36 0.79 -13.37
N ARG A 158 3.77 1.78 -14.05
CA ARG A 158 3.76 1.84 -15.53
C ARG A 158 4.91 2.63 -16.12
N GLU A 159 5.29 3.75 -15.49
CA GLU A 159 6.32 4.66 -16.02
C GLU A 159 7.70 4.37 -15.42
N ILE A 160 7.78 4.09 -14.12
CA ILE A 160 9.06 4.00 -13.42
C ILE A 160 9.53 2.54 -13.33
N TYR A 161 8.71 1.67 -12.75
CA TYR A 161 9.08 0.29 -12.43
C TYR A 161 9.00 -0.65 -13.65
N LYS A 162 8.53 -0.19 -14.81
CA LYS A 162 8.77 -0.90 -16.08
C LYS A 162 10.22 -0.78 -16.59
N GLN A 163 10.99 0.17 -16.06
CA GLN A 163 12.37 0.42 -16.47
C GLN A 163 13.33 -0.30 -15.53
N ASN A 164 14.44 -0.81 -16.06
CA ASN A 164 15.52 -1.29 -15.19
C ASN A 164 16.19 -0.10 -14.48
N SER A 165 16.80 -0.35 -13.33
CA SER A 165 17.48 0.67 -12.51
C SER A 165 18.55 1.48 -13.28
N GLY A 166 19.22 0.89 -14.26
CA GLY A 166 20.23 1.58 -15.08
C GLY A 166 19.63 2.62 -16.02
N THR A 167 18.56 2.26 -16.72
CA THR A 167 17.80 3.17 -17.60
C THR A 167 17.14 4.28 -16.80
N LEU A 168 16.60 3.96 -15.62
CA LEU A 168 16.03 4.93 -14.71
C LEU A 168 17.08 5.97 -14.29
N LEU A 169 18.27 5.51 -13.87
CA LEU A 169 19.37 6.39 -13.48
C LEU A 169 19.88 7.24 -14.65
N ASP A 170 20.00 6.66 -15.84
CA ASP A 170 20.37 7.39 -17.06
C ASP A 170 19.35 8.48 -17.39
N LYS A 171 18.05 8.19 -17.29
CA LYS A 171 16.98 9.17 -17.48
C LYS A 171 17.03 10.28 -16.44
N LEU A 172 17.25 9.95 -15.16
CA LEU A 172 17.44 10.94 -14.09
C LEU A 172 18.63 11.86 -14.37
N ASN A 173 19.77 11.29 -14.75
CA ASN A 173 20.99 12.05 -15.06
C ASN A 173 20.80 12.96 -16.29
N LYS A 174 20.08 12.51 -17.31
CA LYS A 174 19.83 13.28 -18.54
C LYS A 174 18.77 14.36 -18.38
N SER A 175 17.70 14.07 -17.64
CA SER A 175 16.61 15.02 -17.42
C SER A 175 16.95 16.07 -16.37
N GLY A 176 17.84 15.75 -15.44
CA GLY A 176 18.19 16.59 -14.30
C GLY A 176 17.26 16.35 -13.11
N TYR A 177 17.77 16.59 -11.91
CA TYR A 177 17.00 16.42 -10.66
C TYR A 177 15.79 17.37 -10.58
N ASP A 178 15.90 18.57 -11.15
CA ASP A 178 14.83 19.59 -11.14
C ASP A 178 13.83 19.43 -12.30
N SER A 179 13.94 18.37 -13.10
CA SER A 179 13.02 18.14 -14.21
C SER A 179 11.60 17.87 -13.69
N LYS A 180 10.59 18.28 -14.46
CA LYS A 180 9.18 17.99 -14.15
C LYS A 180 8.93 16.50 -13.95
N TRP A 181 9.62 15.67 -14.72
CA TRP A 181 9.49 14.21 -14.62
C TRP A 181 10.12 13.68 -13.32
N SER A 182 11.31 14.16 -12.95
CA SER A 182 12.02 13.79 -11.71
C SER A 182 11.22 14.21 -10.47
N ALA A 183 10.71 15.45 -10.46
CA ALA A 183 9.88 15.97 -9.39
C ALA A 183 8.60 15.13 -9.20
N ARG A 184 7.94 14.77 -10.31
CA ARG A 184 6.73 13.94 -10.29
C ARG A 184 7.02 12.52 -9.79
N TYR A 185 8.13 11.92 -10.21
CA TYR A 185 8.57 10.63 -9.69
C TYR A 185 8.76 10.68 -8.17
N SER A 186 9.55 11.62 -7.67
CA SER A 186 9.76 11.78 -6.23
C SER A 186 8.46 12.04 -5.46
N ASN A 187 7.56 12.86 -6.01
CA ASN A 187 6.25 13.12 -5.43
C ASN A 187 5.39 11.85 -5.36
N ALA A 188 5.35 11.05 -6.44
CA ALA A 188 4.62 9.77 -6.45
C ALA A 188 5.14 8.82 -5.36
N GLU A 189 6.46 8.70 -5.19
CA GLU A 189 7.03 7.88 -4.12
C GLU A 189 6.63 8.39 -2.74
N GLN A 190 6.69 9.70 -2.51
CA GLN A 190 6.32 10.32 -1.24
C GLN A 190 4.84 10.09 -0.92
N ILE A 191 3.94 10.28 -1.89
CA ILE A 191 2.51 10.04 -1.73
C ILE A 191 2.24 8.58 -1.35
N VAL A 192 2.89 7.64 -2.04
CA VAL A 192 2.77 6.21 -1.77
C VAL A 192 3.25 5.87 -0.35
N MET A 193 4.40 6.41 0.07
CA MET A 193 4.93 6.23 1.42
C MET A 193 4.04 6.86 2.52
N ALA A 194 3.42 8.00 2.24
CA ALA A 194 2.55 8.67 3.19
C ALA A 194 1.13 8.07 3.28
N SER A 195 0.74 7.26 2.29
CA SER A 195 -0.65 6.79 2.09
C SER A 195 -1.27 6.09 3.30
N GLY A 196 -0.46 5.31 4.02
CA GLY A 196 -0.90 4.40 5.07
C GLY A 196 -1.70 3.20 4.54
N SER A 197 -1.69 2.95 3.24
CA SER A 197 -2.27 1.74 2.66
C SER A 197 -1.30 0.56 2.83
N PRO A 198 -1.77 -0.63 3.26
CA PRO A 198 -0.95 -1.84 3.26
C PRO A 198 -0.43 -2.21 1.85
N PHE A 199 -1.11 -1.75 0.80
CA PHE A 199 -0.72 -1.98 -0.58
C PHE A 199 0.67 -1.41 -0.94
N VAL A 200 1.19 -0.45 -0.17
CA VAL A 200 2.57 0.05 -0.33
C VAL A 200 3.62 -1.05 -0.20
N GLY A 201 3.37 -2.06 0.65
CA GLY A 201 4.27 -3.20 0.80
C GLY A 201 4.39 -4.02 -0.49
N TYR A 202 3.27 -4.21 -1.18
CA TYR A 202 3.22 -4.85 -2.50
C TYR A 202 3.94 -4.03 -3.57
N ILE A 203 3.78 -2.70 -3.57
CA ILE A 203 4.52 -1.81 -4.47
C ILE A 203 6.03 -1.92 -4.24
N PHE A 204 6.48 -1.93 -2.99
CA PHE A 204 7.89 -2.12 -2.67
C PHE A 204 8.42 -3.51 -2.99
N ALA A 205 7.58 -4.55 -2.87
CA ALA A 205 7.95 -5.89 -3.27
C ALA A 205 8.13 -5.98 -4.80
N ALA A 206 7.19 -5.46 -5.57
CA ALA A 206 7.25 -5.43 -7.03
C ALA A 206 8.49 -4.67 -7.53
N ARG A 207 8.79 -3.50 -6.96
CA ARG A 207 10.01 -2.75 -7.29
C ARG A 207 11.28 -3.58 -7.05
N ALA A 208 11.39 -4.20 -5.88
CA ALA A 208 12.55 -5.01 -5.53
C ALA A 208 12.68 -6.26 -6.44
N ALA A 209 11.56 -6.86 -6.84
CA ALA A 209 11.55 -8.00 -7.77
C ALA A 209 12.09 -7.61 -9.15
N ILE A 210 11.74 -6.42 -9.65
CA ILE A 210 12.24 -5.90 -10.93
C ILE A 210 13.74 -5.63 -10.89
N ASP A 211 14.27 -5.15 -9.76
CA ASP A 211 15.71 -4.95 -9.58
C ASP A 211 16.50 -6.27 -9.54
N GLY A 212 15.83 -7.41 -9.34
CA GLY A 212 16.30 -8.76 -9.65
C GLY A 212 17.46 -9.29 -8.81
N LYS A 213 17.91 -8.55 -7.80
CA LYS A 213 19.17 -8.83 -7.08
C LYS A 213 19.00 -9.24 -5.62
N ASN A 214 17.80 -9.16 -5.07
CA ASN A 214 17.62 -9.23 -3.63
C ASN A 214 16.23 -9.79 -3.22
N PRO A 215 16.10 -11.11 -3.05
CA PRO A 215 14.85 -11.73 -2.61
C PRO A 215 14.42 -11.25 -1.23
N GLU A 216 15.36 -11.00 -0.31
CA GLU A 216 15.07 -10.48 1.04
C GLU A 216 14.34 -9.15 1.00
N SER A 217 14.67 -8.28 0.05
CA SER A 217 13.98 -7.00 -0.14
C SER A 217 12.55 -7.21 -0.64
N VAL A 218 12.27 -8.16 -1.55
CA VAL A 218 10.87 -8.41 -1.96
C VAL A 218 10.07 -8.96 -0.80
N TYR A 219 10.63 -9.94 -0.06
CA TYR A 219 10.04 -10.50 1.16
C TYR A 219 9.78 -9.43 2.23
N ALA A 220 10.69 -8.48 2.41
CA ALA A 220 10.48 -7.35 3.32
C ALA A 220 9.33 -6.43 2.88
N GLY A 221 9.05 -6.33 1.57
CA GLY A 221 7.87 -5.61 1.06
C GLY A 221 6.56 -6.28 1.46
N TYR A 222 6.47 -7.60 1.27
CA TYR A 222 5.30 -8.37 1.73
C TYR A 222 5.15 -8.36 3.25
N ALA A 223 6.25 -8.47 4.00
CA ALA A 223 6.22 -8.35 5.45
C ALA A 223 5.72 -6.97 5.90
N LEU A 224 6.07 -5.89 5.19
CA LEU A 224 5.54 -4.56 5.47
C LEU A 224 4.01 -4.51 5.27
N ALA A 225 3.48 -5.06 4.16
CA ALA A 225 2.04 -5.12 3.94
C ALA A 225 1.32 -5.84 5.09
N SER A 226 1.91 -6.92 5.59
CA SER A 226 1.39 -7.62 6.77
C SER A 226 1.42 -6.81 8.06
N VAL A 227 2.52 -6.12 8.35
CA VAL A 227 2.61 -5.24 9.52
C VAL A 227 1.56 -4.12 9.45
N MET A 228 1.17 -3.71 8.24
CA MET A 228 0.15 -2.69 8.00
C MET A 228 -1.30 -3.23 8.03
N GLY A 229 -1.50 -4.55 8.15
CA GLY A 229 -2.83 -5.17 8.33
C GLY A 229 -3.17 -6.27 7.33
N ASP A 230 -2.42 -6.43 6.23
CA ASP A 230 -2.66 -7.50 5.26
C ASP A 230 -1.83 -8.74 5.55
N GLN A 231 -2.26 -9.50 6.55
CA GLN A 231 -1.52 -10.67 7.04
C GLN A 231 -1.34 -11.76 5.98
N ARG A 232 -2.15 -11.78 4.91
CA ARG A 232 -2.03 -12.73 3.79
C ARG A 232 -0.71 -12.60 3.05
N ALA A 233 -0.12 -11.39 3.06
CA ALA A 233 1.18 -11.14 2.44
C ALA A 233 2.30 -12.03 3.02
N LEU A 234 2.19 -12.49 4.28
CA LEU A 234 3.18 -13.40 4.88
C LEU A 234 3.22 -14.79 4.22
N ASN A 235 2.19 -15.18 3.45
CA ASN A 235 2.21 -16.47 2.75
C ASN A 235 3.32 -16.54 1.70
N VAL A 236 3.81 -15.39 1.22
CA VAL A 236 5.01 -15.35 0.36
C VAL A 236 6.26 -15.82 1.12
N LEU A 237 6.38 -15.49 2.42
CA LEU A 237 7.52 -15.90 3.25
C LEU A 237 7.53 -17.41 3.51
N ALA A 238 6.35 -18.05 3.58
CA ALA A 238 6.26 -19.49 3.79
C ALA A 238 6.91 -20.28 2.65
N ASN A 239 6.95 -19.71 1.45
CA ASN A 239 7.58 -20.30 0.26
C ASN A 239 9.04 -19.86 0.07
N ALA A 240 9.56 -19.03 0.97
CA ALA A 240 10.90 -18.48 0.84
C ALA A 240 11.96 -19.52 1.22
N GLN A 241 12.88 -19.78 0.30
CA GLN A 241 14.01 -20.68 0.52
C GLN A 241 15.29 -19.89 0.75
N ASN A 242 16.09 -20.27 1.75
CA ASN A 242 17.42 -19.71 2.02
C ASN A 242 17.46 -18.18 2.20
N VAL A 243 16.47 -17.60 2.88
CA VAL A 243 16.42 -16.17 3.19
C VAL A 243 17.50 -15.79 4.20
N ASP A 244 18.34 -14.80 3.88
CA ASP A 244 19.18 -14.17 4.89
C ASP A 244 18.31 -13.30 5.81
N MET A 245 18.03 -13.83 7.00
CA MET A 245 17.18 -13.16 7.99
C MET A 245 17.74 -11.82 8.45
N ARG A 246 19.06 -11.62 8.44
CA ARG A 246 19.65 -10.33 8.83
C ARG A 246 19.39 -9.29 7.76
N ALA A 247 19.60 -9.64 6.50
CA ALA A 247 19.30 -8.76 5.38
C ALA A 247 17.80 -8.45 5.30
N PHE A 248 16.94 -9.47 5.43
CA PHE A 248 15.48 -9.30 5.49
C PHE A 248 15.03 -8.32 6.58
N VAL A 249 15.47 -8.50 7.83
CA VAL A 249 15.11 -7.60 8.93
C VAL A 249 15.64 -6.18 8.67
N SER A 250 16.84 -6.05 8.09
CA SER A 250 17.39 -4.75 7.71
C SER A 250 16.52 -4.05 6.67
N TYR A 251 16.09 -4.74 5.60
CA TYR A 251 15.23 -4.15 4.58
C TYR A 251 13.85 -3.79 5.12
N LEU A 252 13.27 -4.63 5.97
CA LEU A 252 11.98 -4.34 6.61
C LEU A 252 12.10 -3.10 7.50
N GLY A 253 13.14 -3.02 8.34
CA GLY A 253 13.41 -1.87 9.19
C GLY A 253 13.53 -0.58 8.37
N THR A 254 14.35 -0.58 7.32
CA THR A 254 14.49 0.57 6.41
C THR A 254 13.16 1.01 5.82
N LYS A 255 12.35 0.06 5.31
CA LYS A 255 11.04 0.39 4.74
C LYS A 255 10.09 0.97 5.79
N MET A 256 10.04 0.39 6.99
CA MET A 256 9.22 0.93 8.09
C MET A 256 9.68 2.34 8.49
N ASP A 257 10.98 2.61 8.53
CA ASP A 257 11.50 3.94 8.86
C ASP A 257 11.16 4.95 7.76
N MET A 258 11.27 4.57 6.48
CA MET A 258 10.82 5.41 5.36
C MET A 258 9.33 5.77 5.49
N MET A 259 8.48 4.80 5.84
CA MET A 259 7.05 5.04 6.08
C MET A 259 6.82 6.01 7.25
N ARG A 260 7.55 5.85 8.37
CA ARG A 260 7.44 6.75 9.54
C ARG A 260 7.90 8.17 9.24
N ILE A 261 8.96 8.31 8.44
CA ILE A 261 9.46 9.63 8.01
C ILE A 261 8.41 10.32 7.15
N ALA A 262 7.77 9.60 6.22
CA ALA A 262 6.72 10.16 5.36
C ALA A 262 5.41 10.43 6.11
N ASN A 263 5.06 9.58 7.07
CA ASN A 263 3.86 9.70 7.90
C ASN A 263 4.14 9.14 9.31
N PRO A 264 4.42 9.99 10.31
CA PRO A 264 4.74 9.56 11.67
C PRO A 264 3.65 8.72 12.34
N ASN A 265 2.41 8.84 11.85
CA ASN A 265 1.24 8.18 12.40
C ASN A 265 0.92 6.85 11.72
N VAL A 266 1.69 6.44 10.71
CA VAL A 266 1.36 5.28 9.85
C VAL A 266 1.27 3.94 10.58
N PHE A 267 1.93 3.81 11.73
CA PHE A 267 1.87 2.62 12.59
C PHE A 267 1.26 2.93 13.97
N LEU A 268 0.58 4.07 14.13
CA LEU A 268 -0.11 4.38 15.37
C LEU A 268 -1.44 3.62 15.44
N GLY A 269 -1.67 2.93 16.56
CA GLY A 269 -2.84 2.08 16.76
C GLY A 269 -2.64 0.66 16.23
N LYS A 270 -3.60 -0.22 16.52
CA LYS A 270 -3.61 -1.57 15.95
C LYS A 270 -4.13 -1.45 14.51
N PRO A 271 -3.43 -1.99 13.50
CA PRO A 271 -3.96 -2.03 12.14
C PRO A 271 -5.29 -2.80 12.13
N VAL A 272 -6.22 -2.36 11.29
CA VAL A 272 -7.45 -3.13 11.04
C VAL A 272 -7.05 -4.31 10.17
N ASP A 273 -7.01 -5.50 10.77
CA ASP A 273 -6.59 -6.72 10.08
C ASP A 273 -7.55 -7.07 8.93
N PHE A 274 -7.02 -7.62 7.83
CA PHE A 274 -7.83 -8.18 6.75
C PHE A 274 -8.78 -9.28 7.29
N PRO A 275 -10.07 -9.28 6.92
CA PRO A 275 -11.01 -10.28 7.41
C PRO A 275 -10.66 -11.66 6.85
N ASP A 276 -10.20 -12.59 7.70
CA ASP A 276 -9.82 -13.96 7.35
C ASP A 276 -8.51 -14.11 6.55
N VAL A 277 -7.45 -14.54 7.23
CA VAL A 277 -6.08 -14.66 6.70
C VAL A 277 -5.91 -15.89 5.80
N TYR A 278 -6.78 -16.90 5.93
CA TYR A 278 -6.58 -18.22 5.32
C TYR A 278 -7.41 -18.45 4.07
N SER A 279 -8.43 -17.63 3.81
CA SER A 279 -9.44 -17.95 2.81
C SER A 279 -9.08 -17.60 1.36
N VAL A 280 -8.00 -16.83 1.15
CA VAL A 280 -7.64 -16.24 -0.16
C VAL A 280 -6.15 -16.20 -0.46
N GLY A 281 -5.30 -16.70 0.43
CA GLY A 281 -3.83 -16.53 0.35
C GLY A 281 -3.01 -17.81 0.14
N VAL A 282 -3.64 -18.95 -0.16
CA VAL A 282 -2.91 -20.21 -0.42
C VAL A 282 -3.02 -20.52 -1.92
N ARG A 283 -1.95 -20.26 -2.67
CA ARG A 283 -1.79 -20.87 -4.00
C ARG A 283 -1.73 -22.39 -3.81
N HIS A 284 -2.64 -23.12 -4.45
CA HIS A 284 -2.55 -24.57 -4.63
C HIS A 284 -1.44 -24.92 -5.61
#